data_AF-A0A961FJU7-F1
#
_entry.id   AF-A0A961FJU7-F1
#
_cell.length_a   1.000
_cell.length_b   1.000
_cell.length_c   1.000
_cell.angle_alpha   90.00
_cell.angle_beta   90.00
_cell.angle_gamma   90.00
#
_symmetry.space_group_name_H-M   'P 1'
#
loop_
_entity.id
_entity.type
_entity.pdbx_description
1 polymer ?
#
loop_
_entity_poly.entity_id
_entity_poly.type
_entity_poly.pdbx_seq_one_letter_code
_entity_poly.pdbx_strand_id
1 'polypeptide(L)'
;MQIAHNKIFEHELGICKILASLAYHIHPKIAQRIADQNAAEREYFAELFKDKIDLDSYLFQGSTCVFPGVKRYVSGQGKRKSYNPQFRAIIDDNTFPRHIWCYLEYGSAYSGPKWKSTGLCEFELAHVFSHKQSELVLEQRYFSSINVDLVPNGDFTCACNVVLLPKGTVRPTDNSDNIKAAFFQRYIDLYGEESLNGRSGFRSDLVPSWYSELNWNEPVLVDNWKDNLSRLMKYRTKRITHLLTIAG
;
A
#
# COMPACT_ATOMS: atom_id res chain seq x y z
N MET A 1 11.06 34.43 -23.36
CA MET A 1 10.12 33.42 -22.80
C MET A 1 10.86 32.72 -21.67
N GLN A 2 10.55 33.05 -20.42
CA GLN A 2 11.15 32.38 -19.26
C GLN A 2 10.44 31.03 -19.10
N ILE A 3 11.20 29.94 -19.20
CA ILE A 3 10.70 28.59 -18.91
C ILE A 3 10.63 28.48 -17.39
N ALA A 4 9.44 28.22 -16.84
CA ALA A 4 9.31 27.95 -15.41
C ALA A 4 10.08 26.65 -15.08
N HIS A 5 11.10 26.76 -14.23
CA HIS A 5 11.85 25.60 -13.75
C HIS A 5 11.19 25.04 -12.49
N ASN A 6 11.06 23.70 -12.42
CA ASN A 6 10.58 23.04 -11.21
C ASN A 6 11.67 23.13 -10.13
N LYS A 7 11.36 23.82 -9.02
CA LYS A 7 12.27 24.06 -7.89
C LYS A 7 12.08 23.07 -6.73
N ILE A 8 11.36 21.96 -6.93
CA ILE A 8 11.10 20.98 -5.88
C ILE A 8 12.40 20.52 -5.17
N PHE A 9 13.47 20.34 -5.94
CA PHE A 9 14.79 19.93 -5.45
C PHE A 9 15.44 20.94 -4.48
N GLU A 10 15.09 22.23 -4.60
CA GLU A 10 15.58 23.29 -3.70
C GLU A 10 14.85 23.27 -2.35
N HIS A 11 13.72 22.57 -2.25
CA HIS A 11 12.80 22.63 -1.11
C HIS A 11 12.44 21.26 -0.53
N GLU A 12 13.18 20.19 -0.88
CA GLU A 12 12.83 18.81 -0.52
C GLU A 12 12.67 18.62 0.99
N LEU A 13 13.62 19.14 1.79
CA LEU A 13 13.57 19.06 3.26
C LEU A 13 12.32 19.74 3.81
N GLY A 14 12.01 20.97 3.36
CA GLY A 14 10.84 21.71 3.83
C GLY A 14 9.53 20.99 3.48
N ILE A 15 9.44 20.49 2.25
CA ILE A 15 8.30 19.70 1.79
C ILE A 15 8.18 18.40 2.62
N CYS A 16 9.30 17.70 2.85
CA CYS A 16 9.30 16.45 3.59
C CYS A 16 8.97 16.65 5.07
N LYS A 17 9.41 17.75 5.71
CA LYS A 17 8.99 18.11 7.07
C LYS A 17 7.48 18.27 7.19
N ILE A 18 6.84 18.89 6.20
CA ILE A 18 5.38 19.02 6.14
C ILE A 18 4.71 17.66 5.92
N LEU A 19 5.24 16.83 5.01
CA LEU A 19 4.65 15.51 4.76
C LEU A 19 4.82 14.57 5.94
N ALA A 20 5.97 14.58 6.61
CA ALA A 20 6.24 13.73 7.76
C ALA A 20 5.23 13.97 8.89
N SER A 21 4.90 15.24 9.15
CA SER A 21 3.92 15.65 10.17
C SER A 21 2.46 15.57 9.73
N LEU A 22 2.20 15.13 8.49
CA LEU A 22 0.85 15.01 7.94
C LEU A 22 0.52 13.60 7.43
N ALA A 23 1.53 12.74 7.27
CA ALA A 23 1.36 11.39 6.75
C ALA A 23 0.82 10.44 7.80
N TYR A 24 -0.31 9.80 7.50
CA TYR A 24 -0.90 8.78 8.35
C TYR A 24 -0.55 7.39 7.82
N HIS A 25 0.27 6.69 8.59
CA HIS A 25 0.67 5.31 8.35
C HIS A 25 -0.22 4.35 9.17
N ILE A 26 -0.36 3.12 8.70
CA ILE A 26 -1.04 2.07 9.45
C ILE A 26 -0.21 1.71 10.69
N HIS A 27 -0.86 1.50 11.83
CA HIS A 27 -0.14 1.14 13.05
C HIS A 27 0.55 -0.25 12.92
N PRO A 28 1.81 -0.44 13.35
CA PRO A 28 2.54 -1.72 13.23
C PRO A 28 1.80 -2.93 13.82
N LYS A 29 1.13 -2.79 14.97
CA LYS A 29 0.23 -3.85 15.53
C LYS A 29 -0.91 -4.29 14.59
N ILE A 30 -1.46 -3.38 13.79
CA ILE A 30 -2.49 -3.72 12.79
C ILE A 30 -1.83 -4.50 11.64
N ALA A 31 -0.69 -4.03 11.15
CA ALA A 31 0.10 -4.70 10.12
C ALA A 31 0.48 -6.12 10.53
N GLN A 32 1.04 -6.31 11.73
CA GLN A 32 1.39 -7.63 12.26
C GLN A 32 0.16 -8.55 12.32
N ARG A 33 -0.98 -8.04 12.80
CA ARG A 33 -2.21 -8.85 12.89
C ARG A 33 -2.72 -9.27 11.51
N ILE A 34 -2.51 -8.46 10.48
CA ILE A 34 -2.81 -8.81 9.08
C ILE A 34 -1.85 -9.90 8.59
N ALA A 35 -0.56 -9.78 8.86
CA ALA A 35 0.44 -10.79 8.50
C ALA A 35 0.14 -12.15 9.14
N ASP A 36 -0.20 -12.18 10.43
CA ASP A 36 -0.58 -13.41 11.14
C ASP A 36 -1.82 -14.05 10.50
N GLN A 37 -2.84 -13.24 10.16
CA GLN A 37 -4.06 -13.73 9.53
C GLN A 37 -3.79 -14.23 8.10
N ASN A 38 -2.89 -13.57 7.37
CA ASN A 38 -2.48 -13.99 6.03
C ASN A 38 -1.76 -15.33 6.05
N ALA A 39 -0.87 -15.55 7.02
CA ALA A 39 -0.24 -16.85 7.23
C ALA A 39 -1.29 -17.94 7.55
N ALA A 40 -2.24 -17.65 8.45
CA ALA A 40 -3.28 -18.59 8.85
C ALA A 40 -4.28 -18.93 7.73
N GLU A 41 -4.57 -18.00 6.82
CA GLU A 41 -5.49 -18.21 5.70
C GLU A 41 -4.78 -18.62 4.39
N ARG A 42 -3.47 -18.84 4.41
CA ARG A 42 -2.69 -19.08 3.18
C ARG A 42 -3.18 -20.32 2.43
N GLU A 43 -3.44 -21.42 3.12
CA GLU A 43 -3.95 -22.67 2.51
C GLU A 43 -5.34 -22.48 1.88
N TYR A 44 -6.21 -21.73 2.57
CA TYR A 44 -7.53 -21.39 2.04
C TYR A 44 -7.42 -20.63 0.72
N PHE A 45 -6.56 -19.61 0.67
CA PHE A 45 -6.34 -18.85 -0.56
C PHE A 45 -5.61 -19.67 -1.62
N ALA A 46 -4.73 -20.59 -1.27
CA ALA A 46 -4.11 -21.51 -2.22
C ALA A 46 -5.16 -22.35 -2.97
N GLU A 47 -6.11 -22.94 -2.24
CA GLU A 47 -7.20 -23.73 -2.83
C GLU A 47 -8.20 -22.85 -3.60
N LEU A 48 -8.49 -21.64 -3.11
CA LEU A 48 -9.39 -20.73 -3.80
C LEU A 48 -8.78 -20.19 -5.11
N PHE A 49 -7.49 -19.90 -5.12
CA PHE A 49 -6.79 -19.31 -6.25
C PHE A 49 -6.43 -20.35 -7.30
N LYS A 50 -5.95 -21.54 -6.91
CA LYS A 50 -5.44 -22.58 -7.83
C LYS A 50 -4.49 -21.97 -8.86
N ASP A 51 -4.84 -22.06 -10.13
CA ASP A 51 -4.14 -21.50 -11.28
C ASP A 51 -4.60 -20.08 -11.64
N LYS A 52 -5.66 -19.55 -11.02
CA LYS A 52 -6.24 -18.24 -11.35
C LYS A 52 -5.40 -17.06 -10.88
N ILE A 53 -4.74 -17.14 -9.73
CA ILE A 53 -3.95 -16.05 -9.12
C ILE A 53 -2.66 -16.65 -8.58
N ASP A 54 -1.53 -15.98 -8.82
CA ASP A 54 -0.27 -16.34 -8.19
C ASP A 54 -0.32 -16.00 -6.69
N LEU A 55 -0.21 -17.02 -5.83
CA LEU A 55 -0.34 -16.87 -4.39
C LEU A 55 0.83 -16.10 -3.77
N ASP A 56 2.06 -16.39 -4.21
CA ASP A 56 3.28 -15.90 -3.55
C ASP A 56 3.52 -14.41 -3.80
N SER A 57 3.03 -13.88 -4.93
CA SER A 57 3.00 -12.43 -5.18
C SER A 57 2.16 -11.62 -4.18
N TYR A 58 1.30 -12.27 -3.38
CA TYR A 58 0.41 -11.58 -2.44
C TYR A 58 0.50 -12.11 -1.00
N LEU A 59 0.73 -13.41 -0.78
CA LEU A 59 0.76 -14.05 0.54
C LEU A 59 2.13 -14.70 0.83
N PHE A 60 3.20 -13.93 0.59
CA PHE A 60 4.55 -14.25 1.06
C PHE A 60 4.66 -14.13 2.59
N GLN A 61 5.74 -14.67 3.16
CA GLN A 61 6.00 -14.57 4.61
C GLN A 61 6.09 -13.10 5.04
N GLY A 62 5.35 -12.72 6.09
CA GLY A 62 5.29 -11.33 6.54
C GLY A 62 4.37 -10.42 5.72
N SER A 63 3.71 -10.93 4.68
CA SER A 63 2.83 -10.12 3.82
C SER A 63 1.71 -9.46 4.61
N THR A 64 1.57 -8.15 4.42
CA THR A 64 0.43 -7.38 4.93
C THR A 64 -0.58 -7.01 3.83
N CYS A 65 -0.59 -7.78 2.73
CA CYS A 65 -1.58 -7.65 1.65
C CYS A 65 -3.00 -7.91 2.20
N VAL A 66 -3.85 -6.88 2.20
CA VAL A 66 -5.22 -6.99 2.71
C VAL A 66 -6.14 -7.62 1.68
N PHE A 67 -5.91 -7.46 0.38
CA PHE A 67 -6.75 -8.08 -0.64
C PHE A 67 -5.88 -8.83 -1.65
N PRO A 68 -5.45 -10.07 -1.32
CA PRO A 68 -4.62 -10.86 -2.21
C PRO A 68 -5.34 -11.13 -3.54
N GLY A 69 -4.58 -11.15 -4.63
CA GLY A 69 -5.12 -11.28 -5.99
C GLY A 69 -5.70 -10.01 -6.60
N VAL A 70 -5.70 -8.87 -5.89
CA VAL A 70 -6.19 -7.59 -6.44
C VAL A 70 -5.06 -6.80 -7.09
N LYS A 71 -5.27 -6.34 -8.33
CA LYS A 71 -4.35 -5.50 -9.10
C LYS A 71 -5.00 -4.17 -9.46
N ARG A 72 -4.21 -3.10 -9.50
CA ARG A 72 -4.67 -1.78 -9.93
C ARG A 72 -5.13 -1.81 -11.39
N TYR A 73 -6.30 -1.24 -11.65
CA TYR A 73 -6.84 -1.00 -12.98
C TYR A 73 -5.95 0.00 -13.74
N VAL A 74 -5.47 -0.42 -14.91
CA VAL A 74 -4.97 0.46 -15.97
C VAL A 74 -5.98 0.44 -17.11
N SER A 75 -6.17 1.56 -17.81
CA SER A 75 -7.15 1.66 -18.90
C SER A 75 -6.98 0.51 -19.91
N GLY A 76 -8.10 -0.12 -20.28
CA GLY A 76 -8.11 -1.27 -21.20
C GLY A 76 -7.96 -2.65 -20.53
N GLN A 77 -7.76 -2.73 -19.22
CA GLN A 77 -7.55 -4.01 -18.50
C GLN A 77 -8.85 -4.74 -18.07
N GLY A 78 -9.97 -4.44 -18.71
CA GLY A 78 -11.25 -5.13 -18.50
C GLY A 78 -12.17 -4.49 -17.46
N LYS A 79 -13.12 -5.27 -16.94
CA LYS A 79 -14.16 -4.78 -16.04
C LYS A 79 -13.62 -4.61 -14.62
N ARG A 80 -13.94 -3.47 -14.00
CA ARG A 80 -13.57 -3.18 -12.60
C ARG A 80 -14.34 -4.09 -11.65
N LYS A 81 -13.69 -4.44 -10.53
CA LYS A 81 -14.21 -5.28 -9.45
C LYS A 81 -14.63 -6.67 -9.94
N SER A 82 -13.88 -7.22 -10.88
CA SER A 82 -14.03 -8.58 -11.39
C SER A 82 -12.67 -9.21 -11.68
N TYR A 83 -12.64 -10.54 -11.66
CA TYR A 83 -11.50 -11.31 -12.10
C TYR A 83 -11.26 -11.14 -13.61
N ASN A 84 -10.01 -11.00 -14.00
CA ASN A 84 -9.56 -10.99 -15.38
C ASN A 84 -8.58 -12.16 -15.61
N PRO A 85 -8.94 -13.14 -16.46
CA PRO A 85 -8.09 -14.30 -16.74
C PRO A 85 -6.73 -13.94 -17.35
N GLN A 86 -6.66 -12.91 -18.19
CA GLN A 86 -5.41 -12.50 -18.84
C GLN A 86 -4.39 -11.97 -17.82
N PHE A 87 -4.86 -11.23 -16.83
CA PHE A 87 -4.00 -10.67 -15.79
C PHE A 87 -3.88 -11.55 -14.55
N ARG A 88 -4.62 -12.67 -14.50
CA ARG A 88 -4.67 -13.58 -13.35
C ARG A 88 -4.89 -12.82 -12.03
N ALA A 89 -5.83 -11.87 -12.06
CA ALA A 89 -6.06 -10.92 -10.97
C ALA A 89 -7.47 -10.32 -11.01
N ILE A 90 -7.95 -9.88 -9.85
CA ILE A 90 -9.13 -9.04 -9.69
C ILE A 90 -8.72 -7.58 -9.93
N ILE A 91 -9.41 -6.89 -10.83
CA ILE A 91 -9.01 -5.54 -11.26
C ILE A 91 -9.76 -4.45 -10.49
N ASP A 92 -9.09 -3.42 -9.97
CA ASP A 92 -9.72 -2.36 -9.14
C ASP A 92 -9.10 -0.94 -9.26
N ASP A 93 -9.92 0.11 -9.07
CA ASP A 93 -9.55 1.52 -9.19
C ASP A 93 -9.34 2.27 -7.85
N ASN A 94 -8.77 1.57 -6.86
CA ASN A 94 -8.52 1.99 -5.47
C ASN A 94 -9.70 1.84 -4.51
N THR A 95 -10.77 1.15 -4.88
CA THR A 95 -11.84 0.82 -3.93
C THR A 95 -11.31 -0.09 -2.81
N PHE A 96 -10.48 -1.09 -3.13
CA PHE A 96 -9.96 -2.05 -2.15
C PHE A 96 -8.99 -1.42 -1.15
N PRO A 97 -7.94 -0.67 -1.56
CA PRO A 97 -7.10 0.07 -0.62
C PRO A 97 -7.89 0.99 0.32
N ARG A 98 -8.96 1.64 -0.18
CA ARG A 98 -9.83 2.49 0.67
C ARG A 98 -10.59 1.69 1.73
N HIS A 99 -10.95 0.43 1.47
CA HIS A 99 -11.59 -0.40 2.49
C HIS A 99 -10.74 -0.51 3.76
N ILE A 100 -9.41 -0.55 3.63
CA ILE A 100 -8.49 -0.64 4.77
C ILE A 100 -8.77 0.51 5.76
N TRP A 101 -8.66 1.74 5.28
CA TRP A 101 -8.90 2.95 6.08
C TRP A 101 -10.36 3.08 6.55
N CYS A 102 -11.34 2.75 5.70
CA CYS A 102 -12.75 2.81 6.08
C CYS A 102 -13.10 1.85 7.22
N TYR A 103 -12.56 0.63 7.19
CA TYR A 103 -12.79 -0.32 8.27
C TYR A 103 -12.10 0.14 9.55
N LEU A 104 -10.86 0.62 9.48
CA LEU A 104 -10.18 1.14 10.67
C LEU A 104 -10.91 2.32 11.29
N GLU A 105 -11.38 3.27 10.47
CA GLU A 105 -12.08 4.48 10.94
C GLU A 105 -13.48 4.21 11.47
N TYR A 106 -14.32 3.48 10.71
CA TYR A 106 -15.74 3.33 11.03
C TYR A 106 -16.30 1.91 10.85
N GLY A 107 -15.43 0.91 10.70
CA GLY A 107 -15.80 -0.51 10.79
C GLY A 107 -16.66 -1.04 9.65
N SER A 108 -16.70 -0.39 8.48
CA SER A 108 -17.44 -0.89 7.32
C SER A 108 -16.78 -0.55 5.98
N ALA A 109 -17.21 -1.24 4.92
CA ALA A 109 -16.66 -1.05 3.58
C ALA A 109 -16.86 0.38 3.06
N TYR A 110 -15.95 0.77 2.17
CA TYR A 110 -15.96 2.07 1.49
C TYR A 110 -17.28 2.31 0.77
N SER A 111 -17.86 3.47 1.06
CA SER A 111 -18.88 4.11 0.24
C SER A 111 -18.56 5.60 0.12
N GLY A 112 -18.87 6.19 -1.04
CA GLY A 112 -18.65 7.62 -1.27
C GLY A 112 -19.26 8.52 -0.19
N PRO A 113 -20.52 8.29 0.25
CA PRO A 113 -21.13 9.07 1.33
C PRO A 113 -20.37 8.97 2.66
N LYS A 114 -20.04 7.75 3.12
CA LYS A 114 -19.32 7.58 4.39
C LYS A 114 -17.89 8.11 4.34
N TRP A 115 -17.22 7.97 3.20
CA TRP A 115 -15.89 8.55 2.98
C TRP A 115 -15.90 10.07 3.14
N LYS A 116 -16.97 10.74 2.72
CA LYS A 116 -17.15 12.17 2.92
C LYS A 116 -17.47 12.52 4.37
N SER A 117 -18.42 11.83 4.99
CA SER A 117 -18.88 12.16 6.35
C SER A 117 -17.86 11.88 7.45
N THR A 118 -16.82 11.11 7.17
CA THR A 118 -15.75 10.74 8.13
C THR A 118 -14.48 11.58 7.97
N GLY A 119 -14.47 12.57 7.07
CA GLY A 119 -13.27 13.36 6.80
C GLY A 119 -12.21 12.64 5.95
N LEU A 120 -12.32 11.32 5.71
CA LEU A 120 -11.40 10.59 4.82
C LEU A 120 -11.36 11.18 3.39
N CYS A 121 -12.39 11.92 2.99
CA CYS A 121 -12.40 12.68 1.74
C CYS A 121 -11.39 13.83 1.66
N GLU A 122 -10.84 14.26 2.78
CA GLU A 122 -9.79 15.27 2.85
C GLU A 122 -8.42 14.69 2.56
N PHE A 123 -8.30 13.36 2.50
CA PHE A 123 -7.05 12.67 2.21
C PHE A 123 -7.03 12.07 0.80
N GLU A 124 -5.82 11.91 0.29
CA GLU A 124 -5.49 11.05 -0.84
C GLU A 124 -4.70 9.83 -0.37
N LEU A 125 -4.90 8.73 -1.09
CA LEU A 125 -4.20 7.49 -0.83
C LEU A 125 -2.94 7.45 -1.69
N ALA A 126 -1.80 7.28 -1.04
CA ALA A 126 -0.50 7.11 -1.66
C ALA A 126 0.07 5.72 -1.37
N HIS A 127 0.94 5.25 -2.27
CA HIS A 127 1.69 4.01 -2.12
C HIS A 127 3.17 4.32 -1.88
N VAL A 128 3.77 3.74 -0.85
CA VAL A 128 5.20 3.96 -0.53
C VAL A 128 6.07 3.27 -1.56
N PHE A 129 5.87 2.00 -1.80
CA PHE A 129 6.49 1.18 -2.84
C PHE A 129 5.58 1.04 -4.05
N SER A 130 6.22 0.89 -5.19
CA SER A 130 5.61 0.71 -6.48
C SER A 130 4.90 -0.63 -6.58
N HIS A 131 3.63 -0.58 -6.95
CA HIS A 131 2.82 -1.73 -7.36
C HIS A 131 2.82 -1.93 -8.89
N LYS A 132 3.78 -1.33 -9.60
CA LYS A 132 4.02 -1.52 -11.04
C LYS A 132 5.49 -1.83 -11.30
N GLN A 133 5.74 -2.83 -12.13
CA GLN A 133 7.10 -3.26 -12.47
C GLN A 133 7.93 -2.15 -13.15
N SER A 134 7.28 -1.30 -13.95
CA SER A 134 7.93 -0.17 -14.64
C SER A 134 8.48 0.91 -13.70
N GLU A 135 8.11 0.88 -12.42
CA GLU A 135 8.49 1.89 -11.43
C GLU A 135 9.56 1.36 -10.44
N LEU A 136 10.03 0.11 -10.60
CA LEU A 136 11.02 -0.53 -9.71
C LEU A 136 12.45 0.06 -9.83
N VAL A 137 12.75 0.85 -10.87
CA VAL A 137 14.09 1.42 -11.13
C VAL A 137 14.61 2.24 -9.95
N LEU A 138 13.73 3.01 -9.30
CA LEU A 138 14.11 3.76 -8.10
C LEU A 138 14.44 2.81 -6.94
N GLU A 139 13.60 1.81 -6.69
CA GLU A 139 13.79 0.86 -5.59
C GLU A 139 15.09 0.05 -5.76
N GLN A 140 15.47 -0.31 -6.99
CA GLN A 140 16.76 -0.98 -7.27
C GLN A 140 17.98 -0.16 -6.80
N ARG A 141 17.85 1.16 -6.66
CA ARG A 141 18.90 2.02 -6.10
C ARG A 141 18.96 2.00 -4.58
N TYR A 142 17.91 1.57 -3.89
CA TYR A 142 17.82 1.59 -2.43
C TYR A 142 17.84 0.20 -1.79
N PHE A 143 17.68 -0.87 -2.56
CA PHE A 143 17.76 -2.25 -2.06
C PHE A 143 18.94 -2.99 -2.71
N SER A 144 19.66 -3.79 -1.94
CA SER A 144 20.73 -4.65 -2.47
C SER A 144 20.21 -5.90 -3.16
N SER A 145 18.98 -6.33 -2.84
CA SER A 145 18.32 -7.46 -3.48
C SER A 145 16.88 -7.13 -3.84
N ILE A 146 16.53 -7.35 -5.10
CA ILE A 146 15.16 -7.30 -5.60
C ILE A 146 14.96 -8.53 -6.48
N ASN A 147 13.86 -9.25 -6.26
CA ASN A 147 13.46 -10.34 -7.14
C ASN A 147 13.22 -9.77 -8.56
N VAL A 148 13.99 -10.25 -9.54
CA VAL A 148 13.92 -9.78 -10.92
C VAL A 148 12.57 -10.09 -11.59
N ASP A 149 11.88 -11.12 -11.11
CA ASP A 149 10.55 -11.53 -11.54
C ASP A 149 9.46 -10.96 -10.62
N LEU A 150 9.80 -9.98 -9.77
CA LEU A 150 8.84 -9.39 -8.83
C LEU A 150 7.64 -8.83 -9.58
N VAL A 151 6.47 -9.36 -9.24
CA VAL A 151 5.18 -8.82 -9.60
C VAL A 151 4.61 -8.13 -8.36
N PRO A 152 4.85 -6.82 -8.15
CA PRO A 152 4.53 -6.14 -6.90
C PRO A 152 3.03 -5.83 -6.76
N ASN A 153 2.16 -6.63 -7.37
CA ASN A 153 0.71 -6.42 -7.29
C ASN A 153 0.22 -6.51 -5.84
N GLY A 154 0.87 -7.34 -5.01
CA GLY A 154 0.59 -7.44 -3.57
C GLY A 154 0.71 -6.10 -2.84
N ASP A 155 1.62 -5.24 -3.29
CA ASP A 155 1.89 -3.93 -2.70
C ASP A 155 0.70 -2.98 -2.89
N PHE A 156 -0.17 -3.22 -3.89
CA PHE A 156 -1.31 -2.37 -4.17
C PHE A 156 -2.32 -2.32 -3.01
N THR A 157 -2.51 -3.43 -2.30
CA THR A 157 -3.44 -3.52 -1.17
C THR A 157 -2.74 -3.91 0.13
N CYS A 158 -1.42 -3.75 0.17
CA CYS A 158 -0.59 -3.95 1.35
C CYS A 158 -0.84 -2.85 2.37
N ALA A 159 -1.20 -3.23 3.61
CA ALA A 159 -1.51 -2.28 4.66
C ALA A 159 -0.32 -1.38 5.00
N CYS A 160 0.89 -1.95 5.06
CA CYS A 160 2.11 -1.18 5.29
C CYS A 160 2.42 -0.21 4.14
N ASN A 161 1.94 -0.52 2.93
CA ASN A 161 2.25 0.25 1.73
C ASN A 161 1.28 1.40 1.47
N VAL A 162 0.13 1.45 2.14
CA VAL A 162 -0.88 2.50 1.93
C VAL A 162 -0.78 3.58 3.01
N VAL A 163 -0.68 4.83 2.57
CA VAL A 163 -0.57 6.00 3.45
C VAL A 163 -1.65 7.01 3.07
N LEU A 164 -2.23 7.69 4.06
CA LEU A 164 -3.07 8.86 3.81
C LEU A 164 -2.25 10.14 3.90
N LEU A 165 -2.34 10.96 2.86
CA LEU A 165 -1.78 12.32 2.81
C LEU A 165 -2.93 13.31 2.65
N PRO A 166 -2.93 14.46 3.35
CA PRO A 166 -3.95 15.48 3.13
C PRO A 166 -3.94 15.96 1.68
N LYS A 167 -5.12 16.15 1.09
CA LYS A 167 -5.24 16.73 -0.24
C LYS A 167 -4.69 18.15 -0.25
N GLY A 168 -4.11 18.54 -1.38
CA GLY A 168 -3.50 19.85 -1.53
C GLY A 168 -2.08 19.93 -1.00
N THR A 169 -1.56 18.87 -0.36
CA THR A 169 -0.10 18.71 -0.25
C THR A 169 0.48 18.41 -1.62
N VAL A 170 1.74 18.76 -1.82
CA VAL A 170 2.49 18.29 -2.99
C VAL A 170 2.41 16.75 -3.00
N ARG A 171 2.42 16.13 -4.19
CA ARG A 171 2.70 14.69 -4.38
C ARG A 171 4.17 14.47 -4.74
N PRO A 172 5.13 14.84 -3.87
CA PRO A 172 6.52 14.82 -4.25
C PRO A 172 7.10 13.42 -4.27
N THR A 173 6.43 12.41 -3.69
CA THR A 173 6.83 10.99 -3.80
C THR A 173 6.93 10.54 -5.26
N ASP A 174 6.24 11.23 -6.17
CA ASP A 174 6.23 10.91 -7.60
C ASP A 174 7.24 11.77 -8.39
N ASN A 175 7.84 12.80 -7.76
CA ASN A 175 8.65 13.82 -8.44
C ASN A 175 10.02 14.11 -7.77
N SER A 176 10.32 13.47 -6.64
CA SER A 176 11.59 13.58 -5.91
C SER A 176 11.97 12.21 -5.32
N ASP A 177 13.11 11.69 -5.79
CA ASP A 177 13.69 10.44 -5.30
C ASP A 177 14.05 10.53 -3.81
N ASN A 178 14.52 11.70 -3.35
CA ASN A 178 14.92 11.92 -1.96
C ASN A 178 13.72 11.90 -1.01
N ILE A 179 12.61 12.52 -1.40
CA ILE A 179 11.39 12.47 -0.59
C ILE A 179 10.84 11.04 -0.58
N LYS A 180 10.85 10.33 -1.71
CA LYS A 180 10.46 8.92 -1.76
C LYS A 180 11.35 8.04 -0.87
N ALA A 181 12.66 8.27 -0.86
CA ALA A 181 13.61 7.57 -0.01
C ALA A 181 13.35 7.80 1.49
N ALA A 182 12.94 9.02 1.88
CA ALA A 182 12.52 9.27 3.26
C ALA A 182 11.27 8.44 3.64
N PHE A 183 10.32 8.25 2.72
CA PHE A 183 9.19 7.34 2.95
C PHE A 183 9.59 5.86 2.98
N PHE A 184 10.60 5.44 2.20
CA PHE A 184 11.17 4.09 2.33
C PHE A 184 11.76 3.89 3.73
N GLN A 185 12.59 4.81 4.21
CA GLN A 185 13.16 4.74 5.56
C GLN A 185 12.06 4.71 6.62
N ARG A 186 11.02 5.57 6.51
CA ARG A 186 9.90 5.55 7.47
C ARG A 186 9.15 4.21 7.45
N TYR A 187 8.97 3.59 6.29
CA TYR A 187 8.40 2.26 6.21
C TYR A 187 9.27 1.25 6.97
N ILE A 188 10.59 1.25 6.72
CA ILE A 188 11.53 0.34 7.38
C ILE A 188 11.52 0.54 8.90
N ASP A 189 11.51 1.79 9.37
CA ASP A 189 11.45 2.12 10.80
C ASP A 189 10.18 1.58 11.48
N LEU A 190 9.06 1.53 10.75
CA LEU A 190 7.77 1.08 11.28
C LEU A 190 7.56 -0.44 11.20
N TYR A 191 8.00 -1.07 10.11
CA TYR A 191 7.58 -2.43 9.75
C TYR A 191 8.75 -3.38 9.47
N GLY A 192 9.98 -2.87 9.36
CA GLY A 192 11.13 -3.63 8.90
C GLY A 192 11.01 -4.08 7.44
N GLU A 193 11.86 -5.02 7.05
CA GLU A 193 11.89 -5.54 5.67
C GLU A 193 10.99 -6.77 5.46
N GLU A 194 10.56 -7.45 6.52
CA GLU A 194 9.77 -8.70 6.41
C GLU A 194 8.44 -8.50 5.68
N SER A 195 7.88 -7.28 5.74
CA SER A 195 6.63 -6.93 5.06
C SER A 195 6.82 -6.53 3.58
N LEU A 196 8.06 -6.51 3.08
CA LEU A 196 8.37 -6.15 1.70
C LEU A 196 8.21 -7.33 0.77
N ASN A 197 7.48 -7.10 -0.32
CA ASN A 197 7.35 -8.10 -1.38
C ASN A 197 8.63 -8.18 -2.21
N GLY A 198 9.44 -9.21 -1.99
CA GLY A 198 10.60 -9.55 -2.83
C GLY A 198 11.70 -8.50 -2.88
N ARG A 199 11.84 -7.67 -1.84
CA ARG A 199 12.90 -6.66 -1.68
C ARG A 199 13.58 -6.85 -0.34
N SER A 200 14.91 -6.75 -0.32
CA SER A 200 15.68 -6.81 0.93
C SER A 200 17.04 -6.10 0.83
N GLY A 201 17.64 -5.87 1.99
CA GLY A 201 18.90 -5.15 2.16
C GLY A 201 18.74 -3.68 1.81
N PHE A 202 17.83 -3.00 2.50
CA PHE A 202 17.63 -1.57 2.39
C PHE A 202 18.91 -0.83 2.78
N ARG A 203 19.32 0.09 1.91
CA ARG A 203 20.52 0.92 2.05
C ARG A 203 20.17 2.24 2.70
N SER A 204 20.08 2.24 4.03
CA SER A 204 19.78 3.44 4.82
C SER A 204 20.84 4.54 4.66
N ASP A 205 22.06 4.20 4.25
CA ASP A 205 23.14 5.14 3.94
C ASP A 205 22.88 5.99 2.70
N LEU A 206 21.96 5.58 1.83
CA LEU A 206 21.55 6.34 0.64
C LEU A 206 20.38 7.28 0.91
N VAL A 207 19.76 7.21 2.10
CA VAL A 207 18.66 8.09 2.49
C VAL A 207 19.23 9.49 2.76
N PRO A 208 18.50 10.58 2.43
CA PRO A 208 18.98 11.93 2.65
C PRO A 208 19.39 12.17 4.11
N SER A 209 20.55 12.80 4.32
CA SER A 209 21.12 13.03 5.66
C SER A 209 20.19 13.80 6.61
N TRP A 210 19.31 14.63 6.05
CA TRP A 210 18.29 15.39 6.78
C TRP A 210 17.08 14.56 7.23
N TYR A 211 17.02 13.25 6.94
CA TYR A 211 15.94 12.36 7.42
C TYR A 211 15.78 12.41 8.95
N SER A 212 16.90 12.50 9.67
CA SER A 212 16.91 12.61 11.13
C SER A 212 16.27 13.89 11.67
N GLU A 213 16.09 14.90 10.82
CA GLU A 213 15.39 16.15 11.17
C GLU A 213 13.87 16.09 10.98
N LEU A 214 13.35 14.99 10.41
CA LEU A 214 11.92 14.83 10.17
C LEU A 214 11.22 14.43 11.47
N ASN A 215 10.10 15.10 11.75
CA ASN A 215 9.20 14.72 12.82
C ASN A 215 7.99 14.00 12.21
N TRP A 216 8.03 12.67 12.22
CA TRP A 216 6.96 11.85 11.68
C TRP A 216 5.78 11.78 12.64
N ASN A 217 4.56 11.83 12.11
CA ASN A 217 3.40 11.45 12.90
C ASN A 217 3.51 9.99 13.33
N GLU A 218 3.23 9.75 14.61
CA GLU A 218 3.14 8.40 15.14
C GLU A 218 1.84 7.72 14.69
N PRO A 219 1.90 6.49 14.16
CA PRO A 219 0.70 5.77 13.75
C PRO A 219 -0.29 5.63 14.92
N VAL A 220 -1.56 5.91 14.67
CA VAL A 220 -2.61 5.85 15.70
C VAL A 220 -3.21 4.46 15.76
N LEU A 221 -3.34 3.92 16.97
CA LEU A 221 -4.08 2.68 17.24
C LEU A 221 -5.47 3.01 17.78
N VAL A 222 -6.48 3.04 16.92
CA VAL A 222 -7.87 3.36 17.32
C VAL A 222 -8.45 2.30 18.26
N ASP A 223 -9.23 2.67 19.28
CA ASP A 223 -9.67 1.76 20.36
C ASP A 223 -10.31 0.44 19.85
N ASN A 224 -11.17 0.53 18.83
CA ASN A 224 -11.90 -0.62 18.28
C ASN A 224 -11.19 -1.30 17.09
N TRP A 225 -9.87 -1.07 16.92
CA TRP A 225 -9.13 -1.54 15.75
C TRP A 225 -9.22 -3.06 15.55
N LYS A 226 -9.25 -3.86 16.62
CA LYS A 226 -9.31 -5.34 16.53
C LYS A 226 -10.62 -5.82 15.91
N ASP A 227 -11.73 -5.26 16.38
CA ASP A 227 -13.07 -5.61 15.87
C ASP A 227 -13.24 -5.13 14.43
N ASN A 228 -12.81 -3.90 14.17
CA ASN A 228 -12.80 -3.30 12.85
C ASN A 228 -11.96 -4.12 11.86
N LEU A 229 -10.77 -4.56 12.28
CA LEU A 229 -9.89 -5.42 11.49
C LEU A 229 -10.52 -6.80 11.26
N SER A 230 -11.13 -7.41 12.27
CA SER A 230 -11.85 -8.68 12.13
C SER A 230 -12.97 -8.58 11.10
N ARG A 231 -13.73 -7.48 11.09
CA ARG A 231 -14.76 -7.21 10.07
C ARG A 231 -14.15 -7.01 8.68
N LEU A 232 -13.00 -6.34 8.57
CA LEU A 232 -12.27 -6.18 7.31
C LEU A 232 -11.81 -7.53 6.75
N MET A 233 -11.20 -8.40 7.58
CA MET A 233 -10.74 -9.73 7.15
C MET A 233 -11.92 -10.60 6.70
N LYS A 234 -13.04 -10.60 7.44
CA LYS A 234 -14.27 -11.30 7.02
C LYS A 234 -14.81 -10.77 5.69
N TYR A 235 -14.82 -9.44 5.51
CA TYR A 235 -15.25 -8.81 4.27
C TYR A 235 -14.35 -9.20 3.09
N ARG A 236 -13.03 -9.12 3.27
CA ARG A 236 -12.01 -9.56 2.31
C ARG A 236 -12.30 -10.96 1.80
N THR A 237 -12.33 -11.93 2.71
CA THR A 237 -12.42 -13.34 2.34
C THR A 237 -13.73 -13.63 1.62
N LYS A 238 -14.86 -13.09 2.12
CA LYS A 238 -16.15 -13.19 1.42
C LYS A 238 -16.13 -12.55 0.03
N ARG A 239 -15.54 -11.35 -0.10
CA ARG A 239 -15.54 -10.59 -1.35
C ARG A 239 -14.67 -11.25 -2.42
N ILE A 240 -13.46 -11.68 -2.07
CA ILE A 240 -12.54 -12.34 -3.01
C ILE A 240 -13.15 -13.67 -3.49
N THR A 241 -13.67 -14.48 -2.56
CA THR A 241 -14.35 -15.75 -2.89
C THR A 241 -15.46 -15.53 -3.89
N HIS A 242 -16.38 -14.61 -3.60
CA HIS A 242 -17.50 -14.30 -4.49
C HIS A 242 -17.04 -13.89 -5.90
N LEU A 243 -15.98 -13.07 -6.00
CA LEU A 243 -15.46 -12.61 -7.29
C LEU A 243 -14.80 -13.72 -8.11
N LEU A 244 -14.24 -14.74 -7.46
CA LEU A 244 -13.60 -15.87 -8.14
C LEU A 244 -14.56 -17.02 -8.44
N THR A 245 -15.61 -17.19 -7.64
CA THR A 245 -16.66 -18.19 -7.88
C THR A 245 -17.57 -17.80 -9.04
N ILE A 246 -17.94 -16.53 -9.19
CA ILE A 246 -18.78 -16.06 -10.31
C ILE A 246 -18.01 -16.00 -11.63
N ALA A 247 -16.67 -15.96 -11.57
CA ALA A 247 -15.82 -15.90 -12.74
C ALA A 247 -15.39 -17.28 -13.28
N GLY A 248 -15.74 -18.37 -12.59
CA GLY A 248 -15.61 -19.75 -13.08
C GLY A 248 -16.93 -20.21 -13.69
#